data_AF-A0A928HSU1-F1
#
_entry.id   AF-A0A928HSU1-F1
#
_cell.length_a   1.000
_cell.length_b   1.000
_cell.length_c   1.000
_cell.angle_alpha   90.00
_cell.angle_beta   90.00
_cell.angle_gamma   90.00
#
_symmetry.space_group_name_H-M   'P 1'
#
loop_
_entity.id
_entity.type
_entity.pdbx_description
1 polymer ?
#
loop_
_entity_poly.entity_id
_entity_poly.type
_entity_poly.pdbx_seq_one_letter_code
_entity_poly.pdbx_strand_id
1 'polypeptide(L)'
;MAKFRVNTNSLTIAHYILLFLVTGVCIAIVAWIMISRHNATPTNNISKNITHISGNTPCVKRTIETVNKLWEYNPRAVPTKYWDIAMNYMNQPITTTTYGICEDVAYVCHPGQTMRECNPCAVPNARTYAQSMHITDSIQSNCNSGN
;
A
#
# COMPACT_ATOMS: atom_id res chain seq x y z
N MET A 1 -8.11 57.66 -51.92
CA MET A 1 -8.77 57.06 -50.75
C MET A 1 -9.07 55.60 -51.05
N ALA A 2 -8.49 54.67 -50.29
CA ALA A 2 -9.05 53.35 -49.98
C ALA A 2 -8.23 52.76 -48.83
N LYS A 3 -8.71 52.96 -47.60
CA LYS A 3 -8.13 52.38 -46.37
C LYS A 3 -8.69 50.96 -46.25
N PHE A 4 -7.91 49.94 -46.60
CA PHE A 4 -8.26 48.55 -46.29
C PHE A 4 -8.01 48.32 -44.79
N ARG A 5 -9.09 48.41 -44.00
CA ARG A 5 -9.08 47.97 -42.60
C ARG A 5 -8.93 46.45 -42.58
N VAL A 6 -7.77 45.96 -42.14
CA VAL A 6 -7.60 44.55 -41.75
C VAL A 6 -8.44 44.34 -40.48
N ASN A 7 -9.61 43.75 -40.65
CA ASN A 7 -10.56 43.48 -39.58
C ASN A 7 -10.18 42.18 -38.85
N THR A 8 -9.88 42.32 -37.55
CA THR A 8 -10.10 41.34 -36.46
C THR A 8 -9.82 39.84 -36.71
N ASN A 9 -8.56 39.41 -36.59
CA ASN A 9 -8.19 37.98 -36.38
C ASN A 9 -7.26 37.76 -35.16
N SER A 10 -7.01 38.79 -34.36
CA SER A 10 -6.09 38.73 -33.21
C SER A 10 -6.68 37.94 -32.03
N LEU A 11 -8.01 37.96 -31.85
CA LEU A 11 -8.65 37.28 -30.72
C LEU A 11 -8.70 35.76 -30.94
N THR A 12 -8.94 35.31 -32.17
CA THR A 12 -9.04 33.89 -32.52
C THR A 12 -7.70 33.18 -32.37
N ILE A 13 -6.61 33.78 -32.86
CA ILE A 13 -5.25 33.23 -32.73
C ILE A 13 -4.83 33.14 -31.26
N ALA A 14 -5.11 34.17 -30.45
CA ALA A 14 -4.87 34.13 -29.01
C ALA A 14 -5.68 33.00 -28.33
N HIS A 15 -6.92 32.78 -28.78
CA HIS A 15 -7.77 31.68 -28.30
C HIS A 15 -7.21 30.30 -28.65
N TYR A 16 -6.68 30.12 -29.87
CA TYR A 16 -6.06 28.85 -30.28
C TYR A 16 -4.75 28.57 -29.52
N ILE A 17 -3.94 29.59 -29.23
CA ILE A 17 -2.73 29.44 -28.42
C ILE A 17 -3.08 29.10 -26.97
N LEU A 18 -4.09 29.75 -26.40
CA LEU A 18 -4.60 29.43 -25.06
C LEU A 18 -5.15 28.02 -24.98
N LEU A 19 -5.94 27.59 -25.97
CA LEU A 19 -6.45 26.23 -26.04
C LEU A 19 -5.32 25.21 -26.12
N PHE A 20 -4.29 25.47 -26.94
CA PHE A 20 -3.14 24.57 -27.07
C PHE A 20 -2.37 24.43 -25.76
N LEU A 21 -2.14 25.55 -25.05
CA LEU A 21 -1.49 25.55 -23.74
C LEU A 21 -2.33 24.81 -22.69
N VAL A 22 -3.64 25.05 -22.64
CA VAL A 22 -4.54 24.37 -21.70
C VAL A 22 -4.60 22.87 -21.99
N THR A 23 -4.71 22.45 -23.25
CA THR A 23 -4.70 21.04 -23.61
C THR A 23 -3.35 20.38 -23.30
N GLY A 24 -2.23 21.07 -23.58
CA GLY A 24 -0.90 20.57 -23.27
C GLY A 24 -0.69 20.39 -21.76
N VAL A 25 -1.13 21.36 -20.95
CA VAL A 25 -1.06 21.29 -19.49
C VAL A 25 -1.95 20.17 -18.95
N CYS A 26 -3.18 20.00 -19.47
CA CYS A 26 -4.06 18.90 -19.07
C CYS A 26 -3.45 17.53 -19.38
N ILE A 27 -2.88 17.34 -20.58
CA ILE A 27 -2.22 16.09 -20.96
C ILE A 27 -0.99 15.84 -20.09
N ALA A 28 -0.19 16.87 -19.82
CA ALA A 28 0.99 16.78 -18.94
C ALA A 28 0.61 16.42 -17.50
N ILE A 29 -0.46 16.99 -16.95
CA ILE A 29 -0.97 16.65 -15.61
C ILE A 29 -1.46 15.20 -15.57
N VAL A 30 -2.23 14.76 -16.58
CA VAL A 30 -2.73 13.38 -16.64
C VAL A 30 -1.58 12.39 -16.75
N ALA A 31 -0.60 12.65 -17.63
CA ALA A 31 0.60 11.84 -17.77
C ALA A 31 1.43 11.81 -16.47
N TRP A 32 1.59 12.96 -15.81
CA TRP A 32 2.25 13.07 -14.51
C TRP A 32 1.52 12.26 -13.43
N ILE A 33 0.18 12.32 -13.38
CA ILE A 33 -0.63 11.54 -12.44
C ILE A 33 -0.49 10.05 -12.73
N MET A 34 -0.50 9.61 -13.99
CA MET A 34 -0.31 8.19 -14.32
C MET A 34 1.08 7.69 -13.90
N ILE A 35 2.14 8.43 -14.21
CA ILE A 35 3.51 8.08 -13.82
C ILE A 35 3.68 8.13 -12.29
N SER A 36 3.14 9.16 -11.64
CA SER A 36 3.20 9.32 -10.19
C SER A 36 2.36 8.26 -9.46
N ARG A 37 1.25 7.78 -10.04
CA ARG A 37 0.48 6.66 -9.51
C ARG A 37 1.18 5.31 -9.72
N HIS A 38 1.94 5.17 -10.80
CA HIS A 38 2.74 3.96 -11.04
C HIS A 38 3.94 3.87 -10.09
N ASN A 39 4.46 5.01 -9.63
CA ASN A 39 5.53 5.10 -8.62
C ASN A 39 4.99 5.29 -7.19
N ALA A 40 3.71 5.60 -7.02
CA ALA A 40 3.05 5.57 -5.73
C ALA A 40 2.62 4.13 -5.46
N THR A 41 3.55 3.36 -4.88
CA THR A 41 3.16 2.26 -3.99
C THR A 41 2.01 2.77 -3.14
N PRO A 42 0.84 2.09 -3.09
CA PRO A 42 -0.26 2.51 -2.25
C PRO A 42 0.23 2.48 -0.81
N THR A 43 0.71 3.63 -0.34
CA THR A 43 0.86 3.91 1.07
C THR A 43 -0.56 4.09 1.54
N ASN A 44 -1.21 2.95 1.82
CA ASN A 44 -2.25 2.89 2.80
C ASN A 44 -1.78 3.79 3.95
N ASN A 45 -2.55 4.84 4.23
CA ASN A 45 -2.32 5.77 5.34
C ASN A 45 -2.45 5.10 6.72
N ILE A 46 -2.23 3.78 6.79
CA ILE A 46 -1.92 3.00 7.99
C ILE A 46 -0.43 3.18 8.36
N SER A 47 0.42 3.65 7.44
CA SER A 47 1.88 3.68 7.64
C SER A 47 2.49 5.05 8.01
N LYS A 48 1.76 5.93 8.70
CA LYS A 48 2.34 7.16 9.29
C LYS A 48 2.03 7.32 10.77
N ASN A 49 2.16 6.24 11.54
CA ASN A 49 2.84 6.33 12.84
C ASN A 49 3.54 5.01 13.19
N ILE A 50 4.10 4.32 12.19
CA ILE A 50 5.16 3.37 12.45
C ILE A 50 6.39 4.24 12.63
N THR A 51 6.57 4.77 13.85
CA THR A 51 7.90 5.14 14.32
C THR A 51 8.80 4.00 13.89
N HIS A 52 9.81 4.32 13.09
CA HIS A 52 10.89 3.39 12.76
C HIS A 52 11.56 3.08 14.09
N ILE A 53 10.98 2.14 14.85
CA ILE A 53 11.50 1.74 16.14
C ILE A 53 12.79 1.03 15.79
N SER A 54 13.90 1.73 15.99
CA SER A 54 15.24 1.20 15.83
C SER A 54 15.29 -0.13 16.58
N GLY A 55 15.42 -1.25 15.85
CA GLY A 55 15.48 -2.61 16.39
C GLY A 55 16.69 -2.88 17.30
N ASN A 56 17.44 -1.83 17.65
CA ASN A 56 18.59 -1.88 18.53
C ASN A 56 18.26 -1.67 20.01
N THR A 57 17.03 -1.33 20.40
CA THR A 57 16.71 -1.23 21.83
C THR A 57 16.49 -2.64 22.43
N PRO A 58 17.02 -2.92 23.64
CA PRO A 58 16.84 -4.22 24.29
C PRO A 58 15.36 -4.59 24.52
N CYS A 59 14.49 -3.59 24.73
CA CYS A 59 13.05 -3.78 24.90
C CYS A 59 12.39 -4.35 23.64
N VAL A 60 12.75 -3.83 22.47
CA VAL A 60 12.19 -4.27 21.18
C VAL A 60 12.61 -5.70 20.87
N LYS A 61 13.89 -6.03 21.08
CA LYS A 61 14.39 -7.41 20.90
C LYS A 61 13.67 -8.41 21.80
N ARG A 62 13.50 -8.09 23.10
CA ARG A 62 12.76 -8.94 24.04
C ARG A 62 11.30 -9.10 23.65
N THR A 63 10.65 -8.03 23.21
CA THR A 63 9.25 -8.07 22.78
C THR A 63 9.07 -8.96 21.54
N ILE A 64 9.93 -8.79 20.53
CA ILE A 64 9.95 -9.65 19.34
C ILE A 64 10.11 -11.12 19.74
N GLU A 65 11.11 -11.43 20.56
CA GLU A 65 11.38 -12.80 20.98
C GLU A 65 10.21 -13.41 21.80
N THR A 66 9.61 -12.62 22.68
CA THR A 66 8.46 -13.04 23.50
C THR A 66 7.25 -13.35 22.63
N VAL A 67 6.92 -12.46 21.69
CA VAL A 67 5.80 -12.68 20.76
C VAL A 67 6.09 -13.87 19.87
N ASN A 68 7.31 -14.03 19.35
CA ASN A 68 7.69 -15.19 18.54
C ASN A 68 7.50 -16.51 19.31
N LYS A 69 8.02 -16.58 20.55
CA LYS A 69 7.83 -17.74 21.43
C LYS A 69 6.36 -18.01 21.75
N LEU A 70 5.56 -16.96 21.93
CA LEU A 70 4.12 -17.10 22.14
C LEU A 70 3.44 -17.76 20.93
N TRP A 71 3.72 -17.28 19.72
CA TRP A 71 3.17 -17.85 18.49
C TRP A 71 3.67 -19.27 18.21
N GLU A 72 4.91 -19.60 18.57
CA GLU A 72 5.52 -20.91 18.33
C GLU A 72 5.07 -21.97 19.34
N TYR A 73 5.13 -21.64 20.64
CA TYR A 73 4.94 -22.62 21.72
C TYR A 73 3.58 -22.52 22.41
N ASN A 74 2.89 -21.38 22.35
CA ASN A 74 1.57 -21.22 22.98
C ASN A 74 0.58 -20.42 22.11
N PRO A 75 0.22 -20.94 20.92
CA PRO A 75 -0.65 -20.24 19.98
C PRO A 75 -2.06 -19.96 20.53
N ARG A 76 -2.51 -20.71 21.54
CA ARG A 76 -3.82 -20.49 22.20
C ARG A 76 -3.85 -19.25 23.08
N ALA A 77 -2.69 -18.79 23.55
CA ALA A 77 -2.57 -17.56 24.33
C ALA A 77 -2.43 -16.31 23.45
N VAL A 78 -2.33 -16.47 22.12
CA VAL A 78 -2.35 -15.33 21.19
C VAL A 78 -3.74 -14.70 21.21
N PRO A 79 -3.85 -13.38 21.44
CA PRO A 79 -5.13 -12.68 21.45
C PRO A 79 -5.92 -12.87 20.14
N THR A 80 -7.25 -13.03 20.27
CA THR A 80 -8.17 -13.27 19.13
C THR A 80 -8.07 -12.21 18.04
N LYS A 81 -7.84 -10.94 18.42
CA LYS A 81 -7.60 -9.82 17.50
C LYS A 81 -6.61 -10.18 16.38
N TYR A 82 -5.51 -10.86 16.70
CA TYR A 82 -4.49 -11.18 15.70
C TYR A 82 -4.87 -12.37 14.82
N TRP A 83 -5.65 -13.30 15.35
CA TRP A 83 -6.27 -14.36 14.54
C TRP A 83 -7.28 -13.79 13.54
N ASP A 84 -8.08 -12.81 13.96
CA ASP A 84 -9.02 -12.11 13.09
C ASP A 84 -8.30 -11.32 11.98
N ILE A 85 -7.16 -10.69 12.31
CA ILE A 85 -6.30 -10.03 11.31
C ILE A 85 -5.79 -11.02 10.27
N ALA A 86 -5.29 -12.19 10.70
CA ALA A 86 -4.86 -13.24 9.77
C ALA A 86 -6.02 -13.71 8.90
N MET A 87 -7.19 -13.95 9.50
CA MET A 87 -8.38 -14.40 8.78
C MET A 87 -8.84 -13.37 7.74
N ASN A 88 -8.87 -12.08 8.12
CA ASN A 88 -9.22 -10.99 7.21
C ASN A 88 -8.22 -10.89 6.05
N TYR A 89 -6.92 -11.00 6.32
CA TYR A 89 -5.90 -10.97 5.27
C TYR A 89 -6.11 -12.08 4.23
N MET A 90 -6.40 -13.31 4.67
CA MET A 90 -6.64 -14.44 3.77
C MET A 90 -7.92 -14.30 2.95
N ASN A 91 -8.95 -13.69 3.52
CA ASN A 91 -10.27 -13.55 2.91
C ASN A 91 -10.44 -12.24 2.13
N GLN A 92 -9.41 -11.39 2.06
CA GLN A 92 -9.45 -10.18 1.26
C GLN A 92 -9.56 -10.53 -0.22
N PRO A 93 -10.53 -9.93 -0.95
CA PRO A 93 -10.66 -10.15 -2.38
C PRO A 93 -9.49 -9.49 -3.11
N ILE A 94 -8.92 -10.26 -4.03
CA ILE A 94 -7.90 -9.79 -4.95
C ILE A 94 -8.56 -8.82 -5.93
N THR A 95 -8.00 -7.62 -6.10
CA THR A 95 -8.53 -6.60 -7.03
C THR A 95 -7.85 -6.63 -8.40
N THR A 96 -6.62 -7.16 -8.45
CA THR A 96 -5.78 -7.23 -9.65
C THR A 96 -5.08 -8.57 -9.72
N THR A 97 -4.85 -9.10 -10.93
CA THR A 97 -4.15 -10.37 -11.10
C THR A 97 -2.78 -10.32 -10.43
N THR A 98 -2.55 -11.23 -9.49
CA THR A 98 -1.30 -11.32 -8.72
C THR A 98 -0.60 -12.63 -9.04
N TYR A 99 0.70 -12.55 -9.32
CA TYR A 99 1.55 -13.70 -9.59
C TYR A 99 2.54 -13.86 -8.44
N GLY A 100 2.83 -15.10 -8.05
CA GLY A 100 3.82 -15.36 -7.02
C GLY A 100 4.34 -16.78 -7.05
N ILE A 101 5.30 -17.05 -6.17
CA ILE A 101 5.86 -18.37 -5.95
C ILE A 101 5.85 -18.62 -4.44
N CYS A 102 5.42 -19.80 -4.05
CA CYS A 102 5.37 -20.28 -2.67
C CYS A 102 6.04 -21.66 -2.64
N GLU A 103 7.18 -21.80 -1.97
CA GLU A 103 7.92 -23.07 -1.87
C GLU A 103 8.05 -23.77 -3.25
N ASP A 104 8.55 -23.03 -4.24
CA ASP A 104 8.73 -23.46 -5.65
C ASP A 104 7.44 -23.72 -6.45
N VAL A 105 6.27 -23.54 -5.84
CA VAL A 105 4.97 -23.59 -6.53
C VAL A 105 4.58 -22.20 -7.02
N ALA A 106 4.61 -22.02 -8.34
CA ALA A 106 4.07 -20.82 -8.97
C ALA A 106 2.53 -20.80 -8.85
N TYR A 107 1.98 -19.64 -8.49
CA TYR A 107 0.54 -19.43 -8.37
C TYR A 107 0.10 -18.12 -9.02
N VAL A 108 -1.17 -18.10 -9.42
CA VAL A 108 -1.82 -16.93 -10.02
C VAL A 108 -3.16 -16.72 -9.35
N CYS A 109 -3.36 -15.52 -8.83
CA CYS A 109 -4.58 -15.05 -8.21
C CYS A 109 -5.30 -14.09 -9.15
N HIS A 110 -6.54 -14.37 -9.51
CA HIS A 110 -7.35 -13.51 -10.36
C HIS A 110 -8.21 -12.54 -9.54
N PRO A 111 -8.65 -11.41 -10.13
CA PRO A 111 -9.60 -10.51 -9.48
C PRO A 111 -10.88 -11.24 -9.04
N GLY A 112 -11.34 -10.96 -7.83
CA GLY A 112 -12.53 -11.59 -7.23
C GLY A 112 -12.26 -12.89 -6.47
N GLN A 113 -11.10 -13.52 -6.64
CA GLN A 113 -10.66 -14.63 -5.78
C GLN A 113 -10.12 -14.10 -4.46
N THR A 114 -10.11 -14.92 -3.42
CA THR A 114 -9.43 -14.58 -2.15
C THR A 114 -7.99 -15.09 -2.15
N MET A 115 -7.11 -14.45 -1.38
CA MET A 115 -5.73 -14.95 -1.17
C MET A 115 -5.73 -16.43 -0.77
N ARG A 116 -6.65 -16.84 0.09
CA ARG A 116 -6.80 -18.22 0.53
C ARG A 116 -7.03 -19.23 -0.60
N GLU A 117 -7.76 -18.83 -1.63
CA GLU A 117 -8.17 -19.73 -2.72
C GLU A 117 -7.06 -19.95 -3.75
N CYS A 118 -6.23 -18.94 -3.97
CA CYS A 118 -5.27 -18.93 -5.06
C CYS A 118 -3.80 -19.00 -4.60
N ASN A 119 -3.49 -18.56 -3.38
CA ASN A 119 -2.12 -18.56 -2.85
C ASN A 119 -1.92 -19.74 -1.89
N PRO A 120 -1.10 -20.75 -2.25
CA PRO A 120 -0.84 -21.89 -1.38
C PRO A 120 -0.12 -21.52 -0.06
N CYS A 121 0.57 -20.37 -0.02
CA CYS A 121 1.18 -19.80 1.19
C CYS A 121 0.24 -18.82 1.92
N ALA A 122 -1.04 -18.72 1.58
CA ALA A 122 -1.95 -17.73 2.19
C ALA A 122 -2.00 -17.83 3.72
N VAL A 123 -2.07 -19.05 4.26
CA VAL A 123 -2.12 -19.31 5.71
C VAL A 123 -0.82 -18.91 6.41
N PRO A 124 0.36 -19.40 6.02
CA PRO A 124 1.62 -18.99 6.65
C PRO A 124 1.92 -17.49 6.45
N ASN A 125 1.57 -16.90 5.30
CA ASN A 125 1.72 -15.47 5.06
C ASN A 125 0.83 -14.64 6.00
N ALA A 126 -0.43 -15.05 6.16
CA ALA A 126 -1.37 -14.40 7.07
C ALA A 126 -0.95 -14.50 8.53
N ARG A 127 -0.41 -15.64 8.95
CA ARG A 127 0.18 -15.82 10.28
C ARG A 127 1.35 -14.87 10.50
N THR A 128 2.27 -14.81 9.55
CA THR A 128 3.44 -13.92 9.62
C THR A 128 3.01 -12.45 9.69
N TYR A 129 1.99 -12.08 8.92
CA TYR A 129 1.40 -10.74 8.95
C TYR A 129 0.74 -10.43 10.30
N ALA A 130 -0.05 -11.33 10.85
CA ALA A 130 -0.66 -11.14 12.16
C ALA A 130 0.38 -11.07 13.30
N GLN A 131 1.43 -11.88 13.20
CA GLN A 131 2.54 -11.88 14.14
C GLN A 131 3.32 -10.55 14.11
N SER A 132 3.57 -10.00 12.92
CA SER A 132 4.24 -8.69 12.80
C SER A 132 3.39 -7.56 13.39
N MET A 133 2.06 -7.58 13.16
CA MET A 133 1.14 -6.64 13.80
C MET A 133 1.14 -6.77 15.33
N HIS A 134 1.16 -8.00 15.86
CA HIS A 134 1.26 -8.24 17.30
C HIS A 134 2.58 -7.70 17.89
N ILE A 135 3.69 -7.88 17.19
CA ILE A 135 4.98 -7.32 17.57
C ILE A 135 4.90 -5.80 17.61
N THR A 136 4.38 -5.16 16.56
CA THR A 136 4.28 -3.69 16.48
C THR A 136 3.42 -3.13 17.62
N ASP A 137 2.24 -3.69 17.87
CA ASP A 137 1.35 -3.27 18.95
C ASP A 137 2.03 -3.45 20.32
N SER A 138 2.70 -4.58 20.53
CA SER A 138 3.41 -4.87 21.79
C SER A 138 4.60 -3.95 22.03
N ILE A 139 5.31 -3.55 20.97
CA ILE A 139 6.40 -2.58 21.09
C ILE A 139 5.84 -1.20 21.43
N GLN A 140 4.74 -0.79 20.79
CA GLN A 140 4.09 0.48 21.09
C GLN A 140 3.62 0.54 22.55
N SER A 141 3.04 -0.55 23.07
CA SER A 141 2.56 -0.59 24.47
C SER A 141 3.69 -0.72 25.50
N ASN A 142 4.72 -1.50 25.21
CA ASN A 142 5.71 -1.88 26.23
C ASN A 142 7.02 -1.08 26.15
N CYS A 143 7.35 -0.54 24.98
CA CYS A 143 8.63 0.14 24.76
C CYS A 143 8.49 1.65 24.50
N ASN A 144 7.32 2.12 24.02
CA ASN A 144 7.10 3.54 23.74
C ASN A 144 6.30 4.28 24.84
N SER A 145 5.70 3.58 25.82
CA SER A 145 4.94 4.19 26.93
C SER A 145 5.81 4.80 28.05
N GLY A 146 7.07 5.14 27.76
CA GLY A 146 8.04 5.65 28.73
C GLY A 146 8.70 6.97 28.32
N ASN A 147 7.96 7.86 27.64
CA ASN A 147 8.33 9.27 27.43
C ASN A 147 7.34 10.18 28.14
#